data_AF-A0A812F6T9-F1
#
_entry.id   AF-A0A812F6T9-F1
#
_cell.length_a   1.000
_cell.length_b   1.000
_cell.length_c   1.000
_cell.angle_alpha   90.00
_cell.angle_beta   90.00
_cell.angle_gamma   90.00
#
_symmetry.space_group_name_H-M   'P 1'
#
loop_
_entity.id
_entity.type
_entity.pdbx_description
1 polymer ?
#
loop_
_entity_poly.entity_id
_entity_poly.type
_entity_poly.pdbx_seq_one_letter_code
_entity_poly.pdbx_strand_id
1 'polypeptide(L)'
;MDDRKARYRDISDGLLRQRRNLLLISMLMPLFFLSGASIEKINILGTIINVSNPVILKYALVTLFAYFFLRYWQYYQEETYVKDMHREMRDYMYHLEYMYLLRKVRKKANFVEESVLSACFTDPRYNRSVRYTAIPEKEDKVLFLFRRECEFYIYPDDRGYPNKQEHIRQFHATLATEQQASWKPVDSSGGESGEPHFYREYLNYNIIRFNIYRLIGLSKYALNQSYFTDYQLPFLIALVSTIVTASAVLS
;
A
#
# COMPACT_ATOMS: atom_id res chain seq x y z
N MET A 1 16.52 -13.53 5.78
CA MET A 1 15.06 -13.36 5.67
C MET A 1 14.46 -14.63 6.24
N ASP A 2 14.07 -14.61 7.52
CA ASP A 2 13.43 -15.77 8.13
C ASP A 2 12.19 -16.12 7.31
N ASP A 3 12.11 -17.37 6.90
CA ASP A 3 10.95 -18.00 6.29
C ASP A 3 9.87 -18.21 7.37
N ARG A 4 9.48 -17.13 8.06
CA ARG A 4 8.35 -17.10 9.00
C ARG A 4 7.11 -17.34 8.17
N LYS A 5 6.81 -18.62 7.98
CA LYS A 5 5.61 -19.14 7.34
C LYS A 5 4.42 -18.26 7.75
N ALA A 6 3.65 -17.82 6.75
CA ALA A 6 2.36 -17.14 6.93
C ALA A 6 1.39 -17.88 7.89
N ARG A 7 1.70 -19.14 8.22
CA ARG A 7 0.96 -20.08 9.07
C ARG A 7 1.05 -19.84 10.59
N TYR A 8 1.85 -18.90 11.09
CA TYR A 8 1.85 -18.54 12.53
C TYR A 8 0.86 -17.41 12.87
N ARG A 9 0.04 -16.99 11.90
CA ARG A 9 -0.94 -15.92 12.04
C ARG A 9 -2.32 -16.54 12.24
N ASP A 10 -2.64 -16.84 13.49
CA ASP A 10 -3.98 -17.31 13.84
C ASP A 10 -4.93 -16.12 13.84
N ILE A 11 -5.77 -16.04 12.81
CA ILE A 11 -6.89 -15.11 12.77
C ILE A 11 -7.81 -15.45 13.93
N SER A 12 -8.30 -14.43 14.65
CA SER A 12 -9.25 -14.66 15.73
C SER A 12 -10.49 -15.45 15.25
N ASP A 13 -10.90 -16.46 16.03
CA ASP A 13 -12.08 -17.29 15.72
C ASP A 13 -13.37 -16.45 15.55
N GLY A 14 -13.42 -15.31 16.24
CA GLY A 14 -14.47 -14.30 16.10
C GLY A 14 -14.52 -13.75 14.68
N LEU A 15 -13.38 -13.26 14.17
CA LEU A 15 -13.28 -12.69 12.84
C LEU A 15 -13.56 -13.74 11.75
N LEU A 16 -13.10 -14.98 11.91
CA LEU A 16 -13.40 -16.09 10.99
C LEU A 16 -14.90 -16.36 10.86
N ARG A 17 -15.64 -16.33 11.97
CA ARG A 17 -17.11 -16.45 11.96
C ARG A 17 -17.77 -15.29 11.22
N GLN A 18 -17.39 -14.05 11.56
CA GLN A 18 -17.99 -12.87 10.93
C GLN A 18 -17.68 -12.81 9.44
N ARG A 19 -16.48 -13.23 9.03
CA ARG A 19 -16.10 -13.37 7.61
C ARG A 19 -17.06 -14.29 6.86
N ARG A 20 -17.30 -15.50 7.37
CA ARG A 20 -18.21 -16.47 6.72
C ARG A 20 -19.63 -15.92 6.64
N ASN A 21 -20.13 -15.33 7.72
CA ASN A 21 -21.47 -14.76 7.76
C ASN A 21 -21.62 -13.61 6.74
N LEU A 22 -20.64 -12.70 6.69
CA LEU A 22 -20.63 -11.58 5.75
C LEU A 22 -20.57 -12.07 4.30
N LEU A 23 -19.71 -13.04 3.99
CA LEU A 23 -19.61 -13.60 2.63
C LEU A 23 -20.91 -14.27 2.19
N LEU A 24 -21.53 -15.07 3.07
CA LEU A 24 -22.80 -15.74 2.79
C LEU A 24 -23.92 -14.72 2.54
N ILE A 25 -24.09 -13.74 3.43
CA ILE A 25 -25.16 -12.74 3.27
C ILE A 25 -24.91 -11.83 2.06
N SER A 26 -23.65 -11.51 1.76
CA SER A 26 -23.27 -10.73 0.57
C SER A 26 -23.57 -11.47 -0.73
N MET A 27 -23.52 -12.80 -0.73
CA MET A 27 -23.91 -13.61 -1.90
C MET A 27 -25.43 -13.74 -2.02
N LEU A 28 -26.13 -13.97 -0.90
CA LEU A 28 -27.58 -14.15 -0.88
C LEU A 28 -28.35 -12.87 -1.24
N MET A 29 -27.87 -11.70 -0.81
CA MET A 29 -28.54 -10.42 -1.04
C MET A 29 -28.82 -10.13 -2.53
N PRO A 30 -27.83 -10.07 -3.43
CA PRO A 30 -28.08 -9.77 -4.83
C PRO A 30 -28.91 -10.87 -5.51
N LEU A 31 -28.72 -12.15 -5.14
CA LEU A 31 -29.54 -13.24 -5.66
C LEU A 31 -31.03 -13.05 -5.34
N PHE A 32 -31.34 -12.66 -4.11
CA PHE A 32 -32.71 -12.40 -3.68
C PHE A 32 -33.35 -11.27 -4.48
N PHE A 33 -32.66 -10.14 -4.64
CA PHE A 33 -33.19 -8.98 -5.35
C PHE A 33 -33.26 -9.18 -6.87
N LEU A 34 -32.25 -9.81 -7.48
CA LEU A 34 -32.22 -10.09 -8.92
C LEU A 34 -33.24 -11.16 -9.34
N SER A 35 -33.54 -12.12 -8.47
CA SER A 35 -34.49 -13.19 -8.79
C SER A 35 -35.91 -12.68 -9.03
N GLY A 36 -36.26 -11.51 -8.47
CA GLY A 36 -37.65 -11.01 -8.46
C GLY A 36 -38.64 -11.95 -7.77
N ALA A 37 -38.18 -13.03 -7.12
CA ALA A 37 -39.05 -14.07 -6.61
C ALA A 37 -39.90 -13.57 -5.43
N SER A 38 -41.22 -13.66 -5.57
CA SER A 38 -42.15 -13.47 -4.47
C SER A 38 -42.17 -14.73 -3.60
N ILE A 39 -41.41 -14.73 -2.51
CA ILE A 39 -41.45 -15.82 -1.53
C ILE A 39 -42.74 -15.70 -0.73
N GLU A 40 -43.75 -16.50 -1.08
CA GLU A 40 -45.03 -16.54 -0.35
C GLU A 40 -44.96 -17.44 0.89
N LYS A 41 -44.17 -18.52 0.82
CA LYS A 41 -44.07 -19.55 1.86
C LYS A 41 -42.62 -19.84 2.18
N ILE A 42 -42.26 -19.75 3.46
CA ILE A 42 -40.94 -20.17 3.95
C ILE A 42 -41.14 -21.38 4.87
N ASN A 43 -40.44 -22.48 4.59
CA ASN A 43 -40.39 -23.62 5.48
C ASN A 43 -39.13 -23.51 6.36
N ILE A 44 -39.32 -23.13 7.62
CA ILE A 44 -38.24 -23.07 8.62
C ILE A 44 -38.46 -24.23 9.59
N LEU A 45 -37.55 -25.20 9.57
CA LEU A 45 -37.55 -26.35 10.50
C LEU A 45 -38.89 -27.10 10.55
N GLY A 46 -39.55 -27.27 9.39
CA GLY A 46 -40.84 -27.95 9.29
C GLY A 46 -42.06 -27.05 9.54
N THR A 47 -41.86 -25.81 9.98
CA THR A 47 -42.94 -24.83 10.14
C THR A 47 -43.08 -24.02 8.85
N ILE A 48 -44.25 -24.12 8.21
CA ILE A 48 -44.60 -23.32 7.04
C ILE A 48 -45.14 -21.96 7.52
N ILE A 49 -44.37 -20.91 7.29
CA ILE A 49 -44.78 -19.53 7.60
C ILE A 49 -45.24 -18.87 6.30
N ASN A 50 -46.51 -18.45 6.27
CA ASN A 50 -47.05 -17.63 5.18
C ASN A 50 -46.68 -16.16 5.44
N VAL A 51 -45.93 -15.55 4.52
CA VAL A 51 -45.50 -14.16 4.66
C VAL A 51 -46.48 -13.25 3.96
N SER A 52 -47.27 -12.49 4.71
CA SER A 52 -48.30 -11.60 4.15
C SER A 52 -47.74 -10.44 3.33
N ASN A 53 -46.50 -10.01 3.61
CA ASN A 53 -45.84 -8.92 2.90
C ASN A 53 -44.38 -9.27 2.55
N PRO A 54 -44.08 -9.62 1.29
CA PRO A 54 -42.74 -10.01 0.86
C PRO A 54 -41.72 -8.86 0.95
N VAL A 55 -42.18 -7.60 1.03
CA VAL A 55 -41.30 -6.43 1.20
C VAL A 55 -40.59 -6.48 2.56
N ILE A 56 -41.22 -7.05 3.60
CA ILE A 56 -40.61 -7.20 4.93
C ILE A 56 -39.35 -8.07 4.84
N LEU A 57 -39.34 -9.11 4.01
CA LEU A 57 -38.17 -9.97 3.81
C LEU A 57 -37.00 -9.21 3.18
N LYS A 58 -37.27 -8.31 2.22
CA LYS A 58 -36.25 -7.45 1.61
C LYS A 58 -35.58 -6.57 2.67
N TYR A 59 -36.37 -5.90 3.52
CA TYR A 59 -35.84 -5.06 4.60
C TYR A 59 -35.10 -5.88 5.66
N ALA A 60 -35.61 -7.04 6.05
CA ALA A 60 -34.94 -7.93 6.99
C ALA A 60 -33.58 -8.39 6.47
N LEU A 61 -33.48 -8.73 5.18
CA LEU A 61 -32.23 -9.14 4.54
C LEU A 61 -31.20 -8.02 4.51
N VAL A 62 -31.61 -6.81 4.13
CA VAL A 62 -30.74 -5.61 4.15
C VAL A 62 -30.28 -5.28 5.57
N THR A 63 -31.18 -5.37 6.55
CA THR A 63 -30.85 -5.15 7.97
C THR A 63 -29.84 -6.18 8.48
N LEU A 64 -30.04 -7.46 8.14
CA LEU A 64 -29.13 -8.54 8.50
C LEU A 64 -27.75 -8.37 7.84
N PHE A 65 -27.72 -7.97 6.57
CA PHE A 65 -26.49 -7.61 5.87
C PHE A 65 -25.76 -6.47 6.58
N ALA A 66 -26.45 -5.38 6.88
CA ALA A 66 -25.87 -4.22 7.57
C ALA A 66 -25.31 -4.60 8.95
N TYR A 67 -26.02 -5.45 9.69
CA TYR A 67 -25.56 -6.01 10.96
C TYR A 67 -24.25 -6.79 10.81
N PHE A 68 -24.17 -7.74 9.87
CA PHE A 68 -22.94 -8.53 9.67
C PHE A 68 -21.79 -7.70 9.11
N PHE A 69 -22.08 -6.71 8.26
CA PHE A 69 -21.08 -5.77 7.77
C PHE A 69 -20.47 -4.96 8.92
N LEU A 70 -21.31 -4.37 9.78
CA LEU A 70 -20.87 -3.61 10.95
C LEU A 70 -20.10 -4.49 11.93
N ARG A 71 -20.59 -5.70 12.21
CA ARG A 71 -19.89 -6.65 13.08
C ARG A 71 -18.53 -7.02 12.52
N TYR A 72 -18.44 -7.37 11.24
CA TYR A 72 -17.15 -7.67 10.62
C TYR A 72 -16.20 -6.49 10.68
N TRP A 73 -16.69 -5.26 10.48
CA TRP A 73 -15.90 -4.03 10.65
C TRP A 73 -15.37 -3.84 12.07
N GLN A 74 -16.17 -4.10 13.11
CA GLN A 74 -15.73 -4.02 14.50
C GLN A 74 -14.60 -5.00 14.79
N TYR A 75 -14.77 -6.28 14.46
CA TYR A 75 -13.73 -7.30 14.64
C TYR A 75 -12.47 -7.00 13.81
N TYR A 76 -12.64 -6.46 12.60
CA TYR A 76 -11.53 -6.03 11.78
C TYR A 76 -10.71 -4.94 12.47
N GLN A 77 -11.32 -3.97 13.15
CA GLN A 77 -10.59 -2.91 13.86
C GLN A 77 -9.89 -3.40 15.14
N GLU A 78 -10.41 -4.44 15.77
CA GLU A 78 -9.82 -5.05 16.98
C GLU A 78 -8.58 -5.91 16.68
N GLU A 79 -8.41 -6.34 15.43
CA GLU A 79 -7.33 -7.24 15.06
C GLU A 79 -5.95 -6.54 15.03
N THR A 80 -4.99 -7.07 15.79
CA THR A 80 -3.64 -6.47 15.93
C THR A 80 -2.85 -6.43 14.62
N TYR A 81 -3.07 -7.42 13.75
CA TYR A 81 -2.31 -7.60 12.50
C TYR A 81 -2.69 -6.62 11.39
N VAL A 82 -3.73 -5.80 11.59
CA VAL A 82 -4.16 -4.81 10.60
C VAL A 82 -3.06 -3.80 10.31
N LYS A 83 -2.28 -3.40 11.31
CA LYS A 83 -1.15 -2.48 11.11
C LYS A 83 -0.07 -3.09 10.23
N ASP A 84 0.25 -4.36 10.45
CA ASP A 84 1.23 -5.10 9.63
C ASP A 84 0.72 -5.29 8.20
N MET A 85 -0.56 -5.60 8.02
CA MET A 85 -1.19 -5.65 6.71
C MET A 85 -1.05 -4.32 5.96
N HIS A 86 -1.35 -3.19 6.59
CA HIS A 86 -1.22 -1.87 5.96
C HIS A 86 0.23 -1.53 5.62
N ARG A 87 1.19 -1.99 6.43
CA ARG A 87 2.62 -1.84 6.15
C ARG A 87 2.99 -2.66 4.91
N GLU A 88 2.67 -3.95 4.87
CA GLU A 88 2.94 -4.83 3.73
C GLU A 88 2.29 -4.30 2.44
N MET A 89 1.02 -3.88 2.51
CA MET A 89 0.32 -3.30 1.36
C MET A 89 1.04 -2.05 0.82
N ARG A 90 1.44 -1.12 1.70
CA ARG A 90 2.27 0.04 1.32
C ARG A 90 3.60 -0.39 0.74
N ASP A 91 4.19 -1.46 1.27
CA ASP A 91 5.45 -1.98 0.76
C ASP A 91 5.33 -2.50 -0.67
N TYR A 92 4.26 -3.20 -1.03
CA TYR A 92 3.99 -3.59 -2.42
C TYR A 92 3.68 -2.39 -3.32
N MET A 93 2.86 -1.45 -2.84
CA MET A 93 2.45 -0.27 -3.62
C MET A 93 3.63 0.63 -4.00
N TYR A 94 4.51 0.94 -3.04
CA TYR A 94 5.59 1.90 -3.24
C TYR A 94 6.90 1.28 -3.74
N HIS A 95 7.03 -0.05 -3.74
CA HIS A 95 8.26 -0.70 -4.19
C HIS A 95 8.58 -0.38 -5.66
N LEU A 96 7.58 -0.43 -6.54
CA LEU A 96 7.78 -0.12 -7.96
C LEU A 96 8.08 1.37 -8.20
N GLU A 97 7.48 2.26 -7.42
CA GLU A 97 7.78 3.70 -7.44
C GLU A 97 9.23 3.96 -7.02
N TYR A 98 9.64 3.38 -5.88
CA TYR A 98 10.99 3.47 -5.36
C TYR A 98 12.02 2.96 -6.38
N MET A 99 11.79 1.78 -6.98
CA MET A 99 12.69 1.23 -7.99
C MET A 99 12.77 2.11 -9.24
N TYR A 100 11.67 2.75 -9.63
CA TYR A 100 11.66 3.69 -10.74
C TYR A 100 12.44 4.97 -10.43
N LEU A 101 12.24 5.55 -9.25
CA LEU A 101 12.97 6.73 -8.78
C LEU A 101 14.47 6.41 -8.67
N LEU A 102 14.83 5.29 -8.07
CA LEU A 102 16.22 4.85 -7.92
C LEU A 102 16.91 4.69 -9.28
N ARG A 103 16.25 4.08 -10.26
CA ARG A 103 16.77 4.00 -11.64
C ARG A 103 16.99 5.37 -12.26
N LYS A 104 16.11 6.33 -12.00
CA LYS A 104 16.28 7.71 -12.50
C LYS A 104 17.42 8.43 -11.79
N VAL A 105 17.59 8.23 -10.48
CA VAL A 105 18.73 8.75 -9.71
C VAL A 105 20.03 8.20 -10.28
N ARG A 106 20.14 6.88 -10.45
CA ARG A 106 21.32 6.23 -11.04
C ARG A 106 21.64 6.73 -12.45
N LYS A 107 20.62 6.96 -13.27
CA LYS A 107 20.81 7.57 -14.60
C LYS A 107 21.32 9.02 -14.52
N LYS A 108 20.87 9.79 -13.52
CA LYS A 108 21.31 11.18 -13.31
C LYS A 108 22.69 11.27 -12.66
N ALA A 109 23.06 10.27 -11.86
CA ALA A 109 24.35 10.11 -11.21
C ALA A 109 25.21 9.03 -11.89
N ASN A 110 25.11 8.88 -13.21
CA ASN A 110 25.82 7.85 -13.98
C ASN A 110 27.35 8.05 -14.03
N PHE A 111 27.82 9.22 -13.59
CA PHE A 111 29.23 9.52 -13.39
C PHE A 111 29.79 8.88 -12.11
N VAL A 112 28.94 8.45 -11.16
CA VAL A 112 29.34 7.69 -9.98
C VAL A 112 29.18 6.20 -10.25
N GLU A 113 30.14 5.41 -9.79
CA GLU A 113 30.03 3.95 -9.82
C GLU A 113 28.79 3.48 -9.03
N GLU A 114 27.98 2.61 -9.64
CA GLU A 114 26.71 2.15 -9.06
C GLU A 114 26.89 1.38 -7.74
N SER A 115 28.06 0.76 -7.53
CA SER A 115 28.42 0.02 -6.32
C SER A 115 28.64 0.93 -5.11
N VAL A 116 29.09 2.17 -5.33
CA VAL A 116 29.40 3.16 -4.29
C VAL A 116 28.22 4.12 -4.10
N LEU A 117 27.32 4.24 -5.06
CA LEU A 117 26.22 5.19 -5.01
C LEU A 117 25.04 4.68 -4.17
N SER A 118 24.82 5.29 -3.01
CA SER A 118 23.57 5.19 -2.27
C SER A 118 22.68 6.42 -2.48
N ALA A 119 21.36 6.22 -2.44
CA ALA A 119 20.37 7.28 -2.61
C ALA A 119 19.29 7.21 -1.53
N CYS A 120 18.83 8.37 -1.09
CA CYS A 120 17.69 8.54 -0.19
C CYS A 120 16.77 9.66 -0.68
N PHE A 121 15.48 9.50 -0.39
CA PHE A 121 14.44 10.44 -0.82
C PHE A 121 13.88 11.16 0.41
N THR A 122 13.57 12.44 0.26
CA THR A 122 12.98 13.26 1.32
C THR A 122 11.54 12.90 1.64
N ASP A 123 10.82 12.37 0.65
CA ASP A 123 9.43 12.02 0.83
C ASP A 123 9.31 10.77 1.73
N PRO A 124 8.55 10.83 2.84
CA PRO A 124 8.43 9.74 3.79
C PRO A 124 7.84 8.47 3.17
N ARG A 125 7.16 8.55 2.02
CA ARG A 125 6.65 7.39 1.28
C ARG A 125 7.77 6.51 0.71
N TYR A 126 8.94 7.10 0.44
CA TYR A 126 10.08 6.42 -0.19
C TYR A 126 11.25 6.22 0.77
N ASN A 127 11.19 6.82 1.96
CA ASN A 127 12.21 6.68 2.99
C ASN A 127 12.06 5.34 3.73
N ARG A 128 12.53 4.25 3.10
CA ARG A 128 12.56 2.90 3.70
C ARG A 128 13.81 2.60 4.51
N SER A 129 14.90 3.31 4.23
CA SER A 129 16.20 3.12 4.87
C SER A 129 16.30 3.91 6.17
N VAL A 130 17.35 3.62 6.96
CA VAL A 130 17.72 4.29 8.21
C VAL A 130 17.45 5.79 8.11
N ARG A 131 16.66 6.33 9.05
CA ARG A 131 16.38 7.76 9.14
C ARG A 131 17.68 8.49 9.45
N TYR A 132 18.24 9.15 8.45
CA TYR A 132 19.30 10.12 8.67
C TYR A 132 18.65 11.38 9.26
N THR A 133 18.97 11.69 10.51
CA THR A 133 18.51 12.91 11.21
C THR A 133 18.87 14.19 10.46
N ALA A 134 19.90 14.13 9.60
CA ALA A 134 20.37 15.24 8.79
C ALA A 134 19.48 15.54 7.56
N ILE A 135 18.59 14.64 7.15
CA ILE A 135 17.77 14.83 5.95
C ILE A 135 16.35 15.23 6.36
N PRO A 136 15.87 16.44 5.99
CA PRO A 136 14.53 16.87 6.33
C PRO A 136 13.48 16.04 5.59
N GLU A 137 12.41 15.66 6.29
CA GLU A 137 11.23 15.06 5.67
C GLU A 137 10.48 16.15 4.89
N LYS A 138 10.27 15.92 3.59
CA LYS A 138 9.62 16.88 2.70
C LYS A 138 8.81 16.16 1.64
N GLU A 139 7.55 16.53 1.50
CA GLU A 139 6.68 15.99 0.47
C GLU A 139 7.07 16.49 -0.93
N ASP A 140 6.82 15.64 -1.93
CA ASP A 140 7.05 15.99 -3.33
C ASP A 140 6.29 17.27 -3.75
N LYS A 141 6.98 18.19 -4.41
CA LYS A 141 6.36 19.43 -4.90
C LYS A 141 5.53 19.20 -6.16
N VAL A 142 4.38 19.86 -6.24
CA VAL A 142 3.54 19.90 -7.44
C VAL A 142 4.04 20.98 -8.38
N LEU A 143 4.61 20.59 -9.53
CA LEU A 143 5.06 21.57 -10.54
C LEU A 143 3.95 21.95 -11.52
N PHE A 144 3.22 20.95 -12.02
CA PHE A 144 2.17 21.11 -13.02
C PHE A 144 1.18 19.94 -12.90
N LEU A 145 0.05 20.02 -13.60
CA LEU A 145 -0.91 18.92 -13.70
C LEU A 145 -0.15 17.61 -14.02
N PHE A 146 -0.22 16.64 -13.11
CA PHE A 146 0.46 15.36 -13.15
C PHE A 146 2.00 15.35 -13.05
N ARG A 147 2.70 16.50 -13.00
CA ARG A 147 4.15 16.56 -12.82
C ARG A 147 4.49 16.88 -11.37
N ARG A 148 5.37 16.06 -10.80
CA ARG A 148 5.89 16.21 -9.44
C ARG A 148 7.42 16.32 -9.47
N GLU A 149 7.95 17.06 -8.51
CA GLU A 149 9.38 17.19 -8.23
C GLU A 149 9.69 16.53 -6.89
N CYS A 150 10.58 15.55 -6.90
CA CYS A 150 11.08 14.85 -5.73
C CYS A 150 12.49 15.33 -5.41
N GLU A 151 12.74 15.69 -4.16
CA GLU A 151 14.07 16.01 -3.65
C GLU A 151 14.73 14.74 -3.12
N PHE A 152 15.95 14.46 -3.57
CA PHE A 152 16.71 13.28 -3.19
C PHE A 152 18.16 13.64 -2.89
N TYR A 153 18.82 12.75 -2.16
CA TYR A 153 20.18 12.91 -1.69
C TYR A 153 20.97 11.67 -2.10
N ILE A 154 22.22 11.87 -2.52
CA ILE A 154 23.16 10.78 -2.75
C ILE A 154 24.30 10.87 -1.75
N TYR A 155 24.84 9.71 -1.39
CA TYR A 155 25.96 9.56 -0.46
C TYR A 155 26.73 8.28 -0.80
N PRO A 156 28.02 8.19 -0.43
CA PRO A 156 28.78 6.98 -0.65
C PRO A 156 28.27 5.87 0.27
N ASP A 157 27.92 4.72 -0.29
CA ASP A 157 27.54 3.54 0.48
C ASP A 157 28.74 3.04 1.28
N ASP A 158 28.51 2.88 2.56
CA ASP A 158 29.53 2.78 3.58
C ASP A 158 29.60 1.35 4.14
N ARG A 159 28.74 0.45 3.64
CA ARG A 159 28.48 -0.87 4.20
C ARG A 159 29.41 -1.93 3.63
N GLY A 160 30.49 -2.20 4.36
CA GLY A 160 31.20 -3.49 4.30
C GLY A 160 32.17 -3.69 3.14
N TYR A 161 32.52 -2.66 2.39
CA TYR A 161 33.51 -2.76 1.32
C TYR A 161 34.96 -2.69 1.86
N PRO A 162 35.87 -3.58 1.40
CA PRO A 162 37.31 -3.34 1.59
C PRO A 162 37.69 -2.02 0.89
N ASN A 163 38.59 -1.24 1.48
CA ASN A 163 39.02 0.07 0.94
C ASN A 163 37.93 1.16 0.86
N LYS A 164 36.92 1.11 1.74
CA LYS A 164 35.86 2.12 1.86
C LYS A 164 36.33 3.58 1.73
N GLN A 165 37.44 3.94 2.36
CA GLN A 165 37.97 5.31 2.32
C GLN A 165 38.36 5.75 0.91
N GLU A 166 38.91 4.84 0.09
CA GLU A 166 39.29 5.15 -1.28
C GLU A 166 38.07 5.39 -2.17
N HIS A 167 37.03 4.55 -2.03
CA HIS A 167 35.77 4.75 -2.74
C HIS A 167 35.05 6.05 -2.33
N ILE A 168 35.08 6.41 -1.04
CA ILE A 168 34.55 7.68 -0.55
C ILE A 168 35.33 8.85 -1.17
N ARG A 169 36.66 8.79 -1.19
CA ARG A 169 37.49 9.82 -1.82
C ARG A 169 37.22 9.95 -3.31
N GLN A 170 37.10 8.83 -4.03
CA GLN A 170 36.77 8.82 -5.46
C GLN A 170 35.37 9.39 -5.73
N PHE A 171 34.40 9.10 -4.86
CA PHE A 171 33.06 9.68 -4.92
C PHE A 171 33.11 11.21 -4.79
N HIS A 172 33.78 11.73 -3.76
CA HIS A 172 33.94 13.18 -3.55
C HIS A 172 34.78 13.85 -4.65
N ALA A 173 35.85 13.20 -5.12
CA ALA A 173 36.69 13.71 -6.20
C ALA A 173 35.92 13.80 -7.53
N THR A 174 35.12 12.79 -7.86
CA THR A 174 34.26 12.79 -9.04
C THR A 174 33.23 13.92 -8.96
N LEU A 175 32.56 14.09 -7.82
CA LEU A 175 31.58 15.16 -7.62
C LEU A 175 32.20 16.57 -7.61
N ALA A 176 33.41 16.71 -7.10
CA ALA A 176 34.16 17.97 -7.13
C ALA A 176 34.59 18.34 -8.56
N THR A 177 35.02 17.33 -9.34
CA THR A 177 35.52 17.51 -10.72
C THR A 177 34.38 17.81 -11.69
N GLU A 178 33.25 17.11 -11.55
CA GLU A 178 32.15 17.23 -12.50
C GLU A 178 31.52 18.62 -12.49
N GLN A 179 31.61 19.42 -11.41
CA GLN A 179 31.08 20.80 -11.32
C GLN A 179 29.73 21.00 -12.06
N GLN A 180 28.89 19.95 -12.13
CA GLN A 180 27.62 19.97 -12.81
C GLN A 180 26.69 20.73 -11.89
N ALA A 181 26.39 21.97 -12.28
CA ALA A 181 25.81 23.09 -11.54
C ALA A 181 24.52 22.82 -10.73
N SER A 182 23.99 21.60 -10.68
CA SER A 182 22.77 21.26 -9.96
C SER A 182 23.00 20.64 -8.58
N TRP A 183 24.07 19.85 -8.39
CA TRP A 183 24.28 19.09 -7.14
C TRP A 183 24.74 20.02 -6.02
N LYS A 184 23.93 20.11 -4.96
CA LYS A 184 24.24 21.00 -3.82
C LYS A 184 24.81 20.17 -2.67
N PRO A 185 26.06 20.39 -2.23
CA PRO A 185 26.55 19.76 -1.02
C PRO A 185 25.68 20.18 0.16
N VAL A 186 25.40 19.25 1.06
CA VAL A 186 24.66 19.51 2.29
C VAL A 186 25.58 19.22 3.45
N ASP A 187 25.99 20.29 4.13
CA ASP A 187 26.89 20.22 5.27
C ASP A 187 26.16 19.54 6.44
N SER A 188 26.53 18.30 6.72
CA SER A 188 26.23 17.67 8.00
C SER A 188 27.19 18.22 9.03
N SER A 189 26.69 19.01 9.96
CA SER A 189 27.42 19.82 10.95
C SER A 189 28.26 19.05 11.99
N GLY A 190 29.05 18.04 11.60
CA GLY A 190 29.80 17.23 12.58
C GLY A 190 30.86 16.26 12.05
N GLY A 191 31.29 16.35 10.78
CA GLY A 191 32.38 15.51 10.26
C GLY A 191 33.74 16.19 10.40
N GLU A 192 34.73 15.48 10.98
CA GLU A 192 36.12 15.98 11.12
C GLU A 192 36.82 16.22 9.77
N SER A 193 36.35 15.62 8.68
CA SER A 193 36.98 15.71 7.36
C SER A 193 36.63 16.97 6.57
N GLY A 194 35.61 17.72 6.99
CA GLY A 194 35.11 18.88 6.23
C GLY A 194 34.45 18.52 4.88
N GLU A 195 34.33 17.24 4.53
CA GLU A 195 33.67 16.78 3.31
C GLU A 195 32.16 16.66 3.53
N PRO A 196 31.33 17.10 2.57
CA PRO A 196 29.88 17.02 2.70
C PRO A 196 29.41 15.57 2.61
N HIS A 197 28.67 15.09 3.62
CA HIS A 197 28.23 13.70 3.65
C HIS A 197 27.13 13.39 2.62
N PHE A 198 26.35 14.40 2.23
CA PHE A 198 25.27 14.25 1.26
C PHE A 198 25.35 15.31 0.16
N TYR A 199 24.91 14.91 -1.04
CA TYR A 199 24.69 15.80 -2.17
C TYR A 199 23.23 15.77 -2.56
N ARG A 200 22.59 16.93 -2.54
CA ARG A 200 21.16 17.11 -2.81
C ARG A 200 20.90 17.44 -4.27
N GLU A 201 19.82 16.90 -4.79
CA GLU A 201 19.35 17.14 -6.16
C GLU A 201 17.83 16.93 -6.31
N TYR A 202 17.27 17.37 -7.43
CA TYR A 202 15.84 17.25 -7.73
C TYR A 202 15.57 16.33 -8.93
N LEU A 203 14.43 15.64 -8.90
CA LEU A 203 13.99 14.71 -9.92
C LEU A 203 12.52 14.92 -10.27
N ASN A 204 12.26 15.09 -11.57
CA ASN A 204 10.89 15.24 -12.08
C ASN A 204 10.29 13.91 -12.51
N TYR A 205 9.05 13.65 -12.14
CA TYR A 205 8.30 12.45 -12.54
C TYR A 205 6.81 12.74 -12.80
N ASN A 206 6.14 11.77 -13.43
CA ASN A 206 4.72 11.86 -13.79
C ASN A 206 3.89 10.97 -12.83
N ILE A 207 2.89 11.57 -12.17
CA ILE A 207 2.04 10.89 -11.18
C ILE A 207 1.14 9.81 -11.79
N ILE A 208 0.76 9.94 -13.08
CA ILE A 208 -0.08 8.92 -13.75
C ILE A 208 0.65 7.58 -13.76
N ARG A 209 1.95 7.61 -14.07
CA ARG A 209 2.79 6.41 -14.06
C ARG A 209 2.89 5.80 -12.66
N PHE A 210 2.90 6.64 -11.62
CA PHE A 210 2.95 6.18 -10.22
C PHE A 210 1.62 5.57 -9.83
N ASN A 211 0.50 6.15 -10.22
CA ASN A 211 -0.82 5.55 -10.02
C ASN A 211 -0.93 4.18 -10.69
N ILE A 212 -0.39 4.00 -11.92
CA ILE A 212 -0.29 2.69 -12.57
C ILE A 212 0.57 1.73 -11.73
N TYR A 213 1.72 2.18 -11.21
CA TYR A 213 2.55 1.35 -10.33
C TYR A 213 1.86 0.96 -9.03
N ARG A 214 1.05 1.85 -8.42
CA ARG A 214 0.24 1.53 -7.25
C ARG A 214 -0.81 0.48 -7.56
N LEU A 215 -1.48 0.58 -8.72
CA LEU A 215 -2.45 -0.42 -9.14
C LEU A 215 -1.78 -1.78 -9.33
N ILE A 216 -0.64 -1.84 -10.02
CA ILE A 216 0.12 -3.08 -10.20
C ILE A 216 0.61 -3.63 -8.85
N GLY A 217 1.11 -2.77 -7.97
CA GLY A 217 1.55 -3.14 -6.62
C GLY A 217 0.40 -3.70 -5.79
N LEU A 218 -0.76 -3.04 -5.80
CA LEU A 218 -1.97 -3.49 -5.12
C LEU A 218 -2.45 -4.84 -5.67
N SER A 219 -2.44 -5.04 -6.98
CA SER A 219 -2.77 -6.34 -7.59
C SER A 219 -1.79 -7.43 -7.18
N LYS A 220 -0.48 -7.14 -7.16
CA LYS A 220 0.52 -8.09 -6.68
C LYS A 220 0.33 -8.44 -5.21
N TYR A 221 0.03 -7.45 -4.38
CA TYR A 221 -0.30 -7.67 -2.97
C TYR A 221 -1.54 -8.56 -2.84
N ALA A 222 -2.62 -8.26 -3.56
CA ALA A 222 -3.87 -9.02 -3.53
C ALA A 222 -3.70 -10.50 -3.94
N LEU A 223 -2.81 -10.77 -4.90
CA LEU A 223 -2.55 -12.13 -5.40
C LEU A 223 -1.55 -12.92 -4.55
N ASN A 224 -0.60 -12.26 -3.89
CA ASN A 224 0.49 -12.93 -3.19
C ASN A 224 0.33 -12.97 -1.66
N GLN A 225 -0.50 -12.10 -1.08
CA GLN A 225 -0.66 -11.99 0.37
C GLN A 225 -2.02 -12.52 0.81
N SER A 226 -2.03 -13.47 1.75
CA SER A 226 -3.27 -13.99 2.35
C SER A 226 -4.05 -12.93 3.11
N TYR A 227 -3.38 -11.86 3.57
CA TYR A 227 -4.05 -10.73 4.22
C TYR A 227 -5.19 -10.16 3.37
N PHE A 228 -5.00 -10.06 2.05
CA PHE A 228 -6.03 -9.54 1.18
C PHE A 228 -7.28 -10.43 1.21
N THR A 229 -7.10 -11.74 1.05
CA THR A 229 -8.20 -12.70 1.05
C THR A 229 -8.89 -12.80 2.42
N ASP A 230 -8.12 -12.67 3.50
CA ASP A 230 -8.62 -12.86 4.85
C ASP A 230 -9.38 -11.65 5.39
N TYR A 231 -8.93 -10.44 5.04
CA TYR A 231 -9.41 -9.20 5.63
C TYR A 231 -10.14 -8.26 4.65
N GLN A 232 -9.61 -8.08 3.44
CA GLN A 232 -10.08 -7.04 2.52
C GLN A 232 -11.11 -7.55 1.52
N LEU A 233 -10.96 -8.80 1.07
CA LEU A 233 -11.87 -9.45 0.12
C LEU A 233 -13.33 -9.49 0.61
N PRO A 234 -13.65 -9.76 1.88
CA PRO A 234 -15.04 -9.75 2.35
C PRO A 234 -15.70 -8.37 2.23
N PHE A 235 -14.97 -7.28 2.49
CA PHE A 235 -15.48 -5.92 2.26
C PHE A 235 -15.72 -5.63 0.78
N LEU A 236 -14.81 -6.05 -0.09
CA LEU A 236 -14.96 -5.86 -1.53
C LEU A 236 -16.19 -6.61 -2.06
N ILE A 237 -16.40 -7.85 -1.63
CA ILE A 237 -17.59 -8.64 -2.00
C ILE A 237 -18.86 -7.98 -1.46
N ALA A 238 -18.85 -7.49 -0.22
CA ALA A 238 -19.99 -6.77 0.36
C ALA A 238 -20.31 -5.47 -0.39
N LEU A 239 -19.29 -4.73 -0.83
CA LEU A 239 -19.46 -3.51 -1.63
C LEU A 239 -20.07 -3.83 -3.00
N VAL A 240 -19.52 -4.82 -3.71
CA VAL A 240 -20.07 -5.27 -5.01
C VAL A 240 -21.51 -5.74 -4.85
N SER A 241 -21.79 -6.53 -3.82
CA SER A 241 -23.13 -6.99 -3.46
C SER A 241 -24.12 -5.83 -3.26
N THR A 242 -23.69 -4.77 -2.56
CA THR A 242 -24.49 -3.56 -2.35
C THR A 242 -24.77 -2.84 -3.66
N ILE A 243 -23.76 -2.68 -4.53
CA ILE A 243 -23.92 -2.02 -5.84
C ILE A 243 -24.90 -2.80 -6.72
N VAL A 244 -24.74 -4.12 -6.82
CA VAL A 244 -25.62 -4.98 -7.61
C VAL A 244 -27.05 -4.92 -7.09
N THR A 245 -27.22 -5.02 -5.76
CA THR A 245 -28.54 -4.95 -5.13
C THR A 245 -29.20 -3.59 -5.37
N ALA A 246 -28.46 -2.49 -5.22
CA ALA A 246 -28.97 -1.14 -5.49
C ALA A 246 -29.38 -0.98 -6.96
N SER A 247 -28.59 -1.50 -7.90
CA SER A 247 -28.94 -1.49 -9.32
C SER A 247 -30.22 -2.28 -9.62
N ALA A 248 -30.43 -3.42 -8.95
CA ALA A 248 -31.61 -4.25 -9.10
C ALA A 248 -32.88 -3.60 -8.50
N VAL A 249 -32.73 -2.77 -7.47
CA VAL A 249 -33.86 -2.03 -6.87
C VAL A 249 -34.27 -0.83 -7.73
N LEU A 250 -33.32 -0.24 -8.46
CA LEU A 250 -33.55 0.92 -9.33
C LEU A 250 -34.03 0.55 -10.74
N SER A 251 -33.94 -0.72 -11.13
CA SER A 251 -34.39 -1.25 -12.42
C SER A 251 -35.87 -1.65 -12.35
#